data_AF-A0A7D3XV94-F1
#
_entry.id   AF-A0A7D3XV94-F1
#
_cell.length_a   1.000
_cell.length_b   1.000
_cell.length_c   1.000
_cell.angle_alpha   90.00
_cell.angle_beta   90.00
_cell.angle_gamma   90.00
#
_symmetry.space_group_name_H-M   'P 1'
#
loop_
_entity.id
_entity.type
_entity.pdbx_description
1 polymer ?
#
loop_
_entity_poly.entity_id
_entity_poly.type
_entity_poly.pdbx_seq_one_letter_code
_entity_poly.pdbx_strand_id
1 'polypeptide(L)'
;MITLRPLEDETPLEFVERADAHVIKDEEIDSTLKDHFNIREYGDTKRLRLQSRVFWRKFFVEHVRGIHRRGGSRYAAQRYIEKKNGHGGQEMFSQSEIDDLIDSIGKWSR
;
A
#
# COMPACT_ATOMS: atom_id res chain seq x y z
N MET A 1 -19.86 -3.22 -11.64
CA MET A 1 -19.29 -3.05 -10.29
C MET A 1 -18.89 -4.42 -9.80
N ILE A 2 -17.64 -4.61 -9.38
CA ILE A 2 -17.18 -5.89 -8.82
C ILE A 2 -17.32 -5.74 -7.31
N THR A 3 -18.29 -6.41 -6.71
CA THR A 3 -18.44 -6.43 -5.25
C THR A 3 -17.56 -7.57 -4.72
N LEU A 4 -16.48 -7.20 -4.02
CA LEU A 4 -15.57 -8.17 -3.44
C LEU A 4 -16.15 -8.70 -2.12
N ARG A 5 -16.45 -10.00 -2.05
CA ARG A 5 -16.89 -10.63 -0.80
C ARG A 5 -15.69 -11.11 0.02
N PRO A 6 -15.75 -11.01 1.36
CA PRO A 6 -14.77 -11.65 2.26
C PRO A 6 -14.75 -13.17 2.06
N LEU A 7 -13.60 -13.80 2.27
CA LEU A 7 -13.47 -15.26 2.34
C LEU A 7 -13.71 -15.75 3.78
N GLU A 8 -14.07 -17.02 3.97
CA GLU A 8 -14.50 -17.55 5.28
C GLU A 8 -13.45 -17.41 6.40
N ASP A 9 -12.15 -17.52 6.07
CA ASP A 9 -11.05 -17.43 7.03
C ASP A 9 -10.14 -16.20 6.79
N GLU A 10 -10.60 -15.23 6.01
CA GLU A 10 -9.81 -14.04 5.70
C GLU A 10 -9.77 -13.06 6.88
N THR A 11 -8.60 -12.58 7.24
CA THR A 11 -8.46 -11.50 8.23
C THR A 11 -8.87 -10.14 7.64
N PRO A 12 -9.25 -9.15 8.47
CA PRO A 12 -9.57 -7.81 7.97
C PRO A 12 -8.44 -7.18 7.15
N LEU A 13 -7.18 -7.45 7.50
CA LEU A 13 -6.01 -6.95 6.78
C LEU A 13 -5.90 -7.60 5.40
N GLU A 14 -6.01 -8.93 5.31
CA GLU A 14 -5.97 -9.67 4.05
C GLU A 14 -7.09 -9.23 3.11
N PHE A 15 -8.29 -8.98 3.65
CA PHE A 15 -9.40 -8.43 2.87
C PHE A 15 -9.05 -7.06 2.27
N VAL A 16 -8.51 -6.14 3.08
CA VAL A 16 -8.08 -4.81 2.60
C VAL A 16 -7.01 -4.94 1.53
N GLU A 17 -5.99 -5.77 1.74
CA GLU A 17 -4.91 -5.97 0.77
C GLU A 17 -5.43 -6.53 -0.57
N ARG A 18 -6.35 -7.50 -0.52
CA ARG A 18 -6.99 -8.07 -1.71
C ARG A 18 -7.88 -7.04 -2.40
N ALA A 19 -8.69 -6.30 -1.65
CA ALA A 19 -9.54 -5.24 -2.20
C ALA A 19 -8.73 -4.13 -2.85
N ASP A 20 -7.62 -3.72 -2.23
CA ASP A 20 -6.66 -2.79 -2.81
C ASP A 20 -6.07 -3.34 -4.11
N ALA A 21 -5.68 -4.61 -4.15
CA ALA A 21 -5.14 -5.23 -5.37
C ALA A 21 -6.15 -5.24 -6.53
N HIS A 22 -7.44 -5.35 -6.22
CA HIS A 22 -8.54 -5.30 -7.19
C HIS A 22 -9.07 -3.90 -7.50
N VAL A 23 -8.49 -2.84 -6.91
CA VAL A 23 -8.90 -1.44 -7.12
C VAL A 23 -10.38 -1.24 -6.76
N ILE A 24 -10.82 -1.91 -5.70
CA ILE A 24 -12.15 -1.73 -5.12
C ILE A 24 -12.24 -0.34 -4.48
N LYS A 25 -13.44 0.26 -4.51
CA LYS A 25 -13.63 1.59 -3.93
C LYS A 25 -13.54 1.56 -2.41
N ASP A 26 -12.94 2.60 -1.85
CA ASP A 26 -12.79 2.77 -0.41
C ASP A 26 -14.12 2.65 0.34
N GLU A 27 -15.22 3.17 -0.21
CA GLU A 27 -16.53 3.09 0.43
C GLU A 27 -17.06 1.65 0.50
N GLU A 28 -16.74 0.81 -0.49
CA GLU A 28 -17.14 -0.61 -0.51
C GLU A 28 -16.29 -1.42 0.49
N ILE A 29 -15.01 -1.10 0.60
CA ILE A 29 -14.10 -1.69 1.59
C ILE A 29 -14.59 -1.35 2.99
N ASP A 30 -14.90 -0.08 3.25
CA ASP A 30 -15.35 0.39 4.57
C ASP A 30 -16.69 -0.21 4.98
N SER A 31 -17.65 -0.33 4.05
CA SER A 31 -18.91 -1.03 4.31
C SER A 31 -18.66 -2.49 4.68
N THR A 32 -17.78 -3.18 3.96
CA THR A 32 -17.51 -4.60 4.20
C THR A 32 -16.77 -4.82 5.53
N LEU A 33 -15.81 -3.95 5.87
CA LEU A 33 -15.14 -3.96 7.17
C LEU A 33 -16.12 -3.75 8.33
N LYS A 34 -17.12 -2.89 8.13
CA LYS A 34 -18.16 -2.63 9.12
C LYS A 34 -19.12 -3.80 9.28
N ASP A 35 -19.62 -4.33 8.17
CA ASP A 35 -20.72 -5.29 8.16
C ASP A 35 -20.24 -6.72 8.44
N HIS A 36 -19.05 -7.10 7.96
CA HIS A 36 -18.52 -8.45 8.09
C HIS A 36 -17.50 -8.59 9.23
N PHE A 37 -16.60 -7.62 9.38
CA PHE A 37 -15.53 -7.66 10.38
C PHE A 37 -15.82 -6.86 11.65
N ASN A 38 -17.00 -6.24 11.73
CA ASN A 38 -17.46 -5.40 12.85
C ASN A 38 -16.49 -4.24 13.20
N ILE A 39 -15.73 -3.73 12.22
CA ILE A 39 -14.83 -2.59 12.38
C ILE A 39 -15.60 -1.31 12.05
N ARG A 40 -16.04 -0.61 13.10
CA ARG A 40 -16.95 0.54 12.97
C ARG A 40 -16.25 1.88 13.16
N GLU A 41 -15.11 1.88 13.84
CA GLU A 41 -14.36 3.11 14.12
C GLU A 41 -13.46 3.47 12.95
N TYR A 42 -13.60 4.71 12.47
CA TYR A 42 -12.76 5.24 11.39
C TYR A 42 -11.26 5.15 11.70
N GLY A 43 -10.89 5.30 12.98
CA GLY A 43 -9.50 5.16 13.42
C GLY A 43 -8.94 3.76 13.18
N ASP A 44 -9.75 2.71 13.38
CA ASP A 44 -9.34 1.33 13.19
C ASP A 44 -9.21 0.98 11.72
N THR A 45 -10.17 1.39 10.89
CA THR A 45 -10.08 1.25 9.43
C THR A 45 -8.81 1.91 8.89
N LYS A 46 -8.52 3.13 9.35
CA LYS A 46 -7.30 3.85 8.96
C LYS A 46 -6.04 3.11 9.41
N ARG A 47 -6.02 2.59 10.63
CA ARG A 47 -4.88 1.80 11.16
C ARG A 47 -4.64 0.55 10.32
N LEU A 48 -5.69 -0.19 9.97
CA LEU A 48 -5.62 -1.36 9.10
C LEU A 48 -5.03 -1.03 7.71
N ARG A 49 -5.50 0.05 7.08
CA ARG A 49 -4.94 0.50 5.80
C ARG A 49 -3.47 0.91 5.90
N LEU A 50 -3.04 1.49 7.03
CA LEU A 50 -1.63 1.78 7.28
C LEU A 50 -0.77 0.52 7.52
N GLN A 51 -1.38 -0.62 7.80
CA GLN A 51 -0.69 -1.91 7.88
C GLN A 51 -0.63 -2.63 6.52
N SER A 52 -1.52 -2.27 5.58
CA SER A 52 -1.59 -2.87 4.22
C SER A 52 -0.29 -2.67 3.45
N ARG A 53 0.35 -3.78 3.08
CA ARG A 53 1.55 -3.78 2.24
C ARG A 53 1.23 -3.25 0.84
N VAL A 54 0.03 -3.54 0.33
CA VAL A 54 -0.42 -3.10 -1.00
C VAL A 54 -0.57 -1.58 -1.05
N PHE A 55 -1.13 -0.98 0.00
CA PHE A 55 -1.24 0.48 0.14
C PHE A 55 0.16 1.13 0.06
N TRP A 56 1.10 0.68 0.89
CA TRP A 56 2.45 1.24 0.90
C TRP A 56 3.21 1.02 -0.40
N ARG A 57 3.00 -0.12 -1.06
CA ARG A 57 3.59 -0.38 -2.38
C ARG A 57 3.14 0.64 -3.41
N LYS A 58 1.83 0.90 -3.49
CA LYS A 58 1.26 1.92 -4.40
C LYS A 58 1.77 3.32 -4.04
N PHE A 59 1.76 3.66 -2.75
CA PHE A 59 2.24 4.94 -2.25
C PHE A 59 3.70 5.20 -2.62
N PHE A 60 4.58 4.22 -2.41
CA PHE A 60 5.99 4.33 -2.78
C PHE A 60 6.17 4.43 -4.29
N VAL A 61 5.51 3.59 -5.09
CA VAL A 61 5.58 3.65 -6.55
C VAL A 61 5.17 5.03 -7.07
N GLU A 62 4.08 5.59 -6.56
CA GLU A 62 3.63 6.93 -6.94
C GLU A 62 4.64 8.01 -6.56
N HIS A 63 5.16 7.95 -5.33
CA HIS A 63 6.14 8.93 -4.85
C HIS A 63 7.45 8.87 -5.65
N VAL A 64 7.98 7.66 -5.88
CA VAL A 64 9.18 7.42 -6.66
C VAL A 64 8.99 7.89 -8.11
N ARG A 65 7.83 7.62 -8.72
CA ARG A 65 7.48 8.15 -10.03
C ARG A 65 7.48 9.69 -10.04
N GLY A 66 7.01 10.31 -8.97
CA GLY A 66 7.09 11.76 -8.78
C GLY A 66 8.54 12.26 -8.70
N ILE A 67 9.43 11.56 -7.99
CA ILE A 67 10.86 11.87 -7.94
C ILE A 67 11.48 11.76 -9.34
N HIS A 68 11.23 10.65 -10.03
CA HIS A 68 11.75 10.37 -11.37
C HIS A 68 11.34 11.44 -12.38
N ARG A 69 10.04 11.82 -12.42
CA ARG A 69 9.52 12.87 -13.30
C ARG A 69 10.14 14.25 -13.07
N ARG A 70 10.62 14.53 -11.86
CA ARG A 70 11.31 15.79 -11.51
C ARG A 70 12.82 15.74 -11.81
N GLY A 71 13.33 14.66 -12.40
CA GLY A 71 14.76 14.45 -12.62
C GLY A 71 15.54 14.10 -11.36
N GLY A 72 14.86 13.59 -10.32
CA GLY A 72 15.52 13.13 -9.10
C GLY A 72 16.31 11.83 -9.32
N SER A 73 17.25 11.54 -8.41
CA SER A 73 18.13 10.38 -8.51
C SER A 73 17.50 9.10 -7.91
N ARG A 74 18.02 7.94 -8.36
CA ARG A 74 17.68 6.63 -7.78
C ARG A 74 17.96 6.60 -6.28
N TYR A 75 19.06 7.22 -5.86
CA TYR A 75 19.45 7.35 -4.45
C TYR A 75 18.40 8.14 -3.65
N ALA A 76 17.88 9.25 -4.18
CA ALA A 76 16.84 10.02 -3.49
C ALA A 76 15.56 9.21 -3.29
N ALA A 77 15.17 8.40 -4.30
CA ALA A 77 14.05 7.47 -4.18
C ALA A 77 14.28 6.40 -3.11
N GLN A 78 15.46 5.79 -3.10
CA GLN A 78 15.84 4.79 -2.10
C GLN A 78 15.78 5.37 -0.68
N ARG A 79 16.42 6.52 -0.45
CA ARG A 79 16.42 7.20 0.86
C ARG A 79 15.02 7.55 1.34
N TYR A 80 14.12 7.90 0.42
CA TYR A 80 12.73 8.16 0.75
C TYR A 80 12.04 6.90 1.29
N ILE A 81 12.16 5.78 0.58
CA ILE A 81 11.53 4.51 0.99
C ILE A 81 12.15 4.02 2.30
N GLU A 82 13.48 4.00 2.43
CA GLU A 82 14.18 3.62 3.66
C GLU A 82 13.70 4.43 4.87
N LYS A 83 13.54 5.75 4.72
CA LYS A 83 13.06 6.63 5.79
C LYS A 83 11.62 6.33 6.22
N LYS A 84 10.82 5.78 5.32
CA LYS A 84 9.39 5.50 5.53
C LYS A 84 9.10 4.03 5.80
N ASN A 85 10.08 3.15 5.63
CA ASN A 85 9.92 1.72 5.81
C ASN A 85 9.57 1.39 7.27
N GLY A 86 8.53 0.59 7.50
CA GLY A 86 8.05 0.26 8.84
C GLY A 86 7.17 1.33 9.51
N HIS A 87 6.88 2.46 8.84
CA HIS A 87 5.96 3.45 9.41
C HIS A 87 4.52 2.92 9.50
N GLY A 88 3.78 3.37 10.52
CA GLY A 88 2.35 3.08 10.63
C GLY A 88 2.01 1.62 10.95
N GLY A 89 3.00 0.81 11.34
CA GLY A 89 2.81 -0.62 11.61
C GLY A 89 2.87 -1.51 10.37
N GLN A 90 3.31 -0.99 9.22
CA GLN A 90 3.58 -1.81 8.04
C GLN A 90 4.71 -2.82 8.30
N GLU A 91 4.65 -3.93 7.60
CA GLU A 91 5.81 -4.81 7.46
C GLU A 91 6.94 -4.09 6.70
N MET A 92 8.18 -4.34 7.11
CA MET A 92 9.33 -3.74 6.46
C MET A 92 9.58 -4.42 5.11
N PHE A 93 9.70 -3.61 4.05
CA PHE A 93 10.23 -4.08 2.78
C PHE A 93 11.71 -4.43 2.94
N SER A 94 12.10 -5.57 2.38
CA SER A 94 13.51 -5.93 2.25
C SER A 94 14.23 -5.03 1.24
N GLN A 95 15.56 -4.99 1.28
CA GLN A 95 16.34 -4.16 0.35
C GLN A 95 16.06 -4.51 -1.12
N SER A 96 15.95 -5.79 -1.45
CA SER A 96 15.60 -6.26 -2.80
C SER A 96 14.24 -5.74 -3.26
N GLU A 97 13.26 -5.69 -2.37
CA GLU A 97 11.94 -5.17 -2.72
C GLU A 97 11.92 -3.66 -2.89
N ILE A 98 12.73 -2.95 -2.10
CA ILE A 98 12.93 -1.51 -2.28
C ILE A 98 13.54 -1.25 -3.66
N ASP A 99 14.57 -2.02 -4.03
CA ASP A 99 15.20 -1.93 -5.34
C ASP A 99 14.21 -2.24 -6.47
N ASP A 100 13.41 -3.31 -6.35
CA ASP A 100 12.36 -3.66 -7.32
C ASP A 100 11.33 -2.54 -7.49
N LEU A 101 10.90 -1.90 -6.39
CA LEU A 101 9.96 -0.78 -6.44
C LEU A 101 10.53 0.40 -7.23
N ILE A 102 11.80 0.70 -7.02
CA ILE A 102 12.49 1.82 -7.67
C ILE A 102 12.74 1.54 -9.13
N ASP A 103 13.22 0.34 -9.45
CA ASP A 103 13.61 -0.04 -10.81
C ASP A 103 12.38 -0.32 -11.69
N SER A 104 11.21 -0.61 -11.10
CA SER A 104 9.93 -0.70 -11.82
C SER A 104 9.49 0.61 -12.49
N ILE A 105 10.03 1.76 -12.09
CA ILE A 105 9.68 3.08 -12.64
C ILE A 105 10.36 3.33 -14.00
N GLY A 106 11.50 2.68 -14.26
CA GLY A 106 12.24 2.80 -15.51
C GLY A 106 13.70 3.18 -15.31
N LYS A 107 14.32 3.69 -16.38
CA LYS A 107 15.74 4.05 -16.36
C LYS A 107 15.95 5.35 -15.59
N TRP A 108 16.88 5.31 -14.63
CA TRP A 108 17.31 6.46 -13.86
C TRP A 108 18.45 7.17 -14.57
N SER A 109 18.44 8.51 -14.55
CA SER A 109 19.58 9.31 -14.98
C SER A 109 20.78 9.00 -14.11
N ARG A 110 21.94 8.85 -14.75
CA ARG A 110 23.23 8.68 -14.06
C ARG A 110 23.65 9.96 -13.37
#